data_AF-A0A0G1N1G8-F1
#
_entry.id   AF-A0A0G1N1G8-F1
#
_cell.length_a   1.000
_cell.length_b   1.000
_cell.length_c   1.000
_cell.angle_alpha   90.00
_cell.angle_beta   90.00
_cell.angle_gamma   90.00
#
_symmetry.space_group_name_H-M   'P 1'
#
loop_
_entity.id
_entity.type
_entity.pdbx_description
1 polymer ?
#
loop_
_entity_poly.entity_id
_entity_poly.type
_entity_poly.pdbx_seq_one_letter_code
_entity_poly.pdbx_strand_id
1 'polypeptide(L)'
;MAVSICARSLTHVLVRVFYALHNTVTPFVVNLASTITNIGLSYYFLFVIKSGVLGMAVAISVASLIETVVLTSLLYNLTNFSAGNLLRPFSKMLGITLITSLSLWVPLRVLDNLIFDTTRTISLILLTLTVGLIGLLVYIFLSYLFNITELGVFARLARKIGGWHKALSQSGETLETSETPV
;
A
#
# COMPACT_ATOMS: atom_id res chain seq x y z
N MET A 1 -8.14 -10.43 0.60
CA MET A 1 -8.16 -9.02 1.04
C MET A 1 -6.75 -8.43 1.21
N ALA A 2 -5.83 -9.02 1.99
CA ALA A 2 -4.50 -8.41 2.23
C ALA A 2 -3.68 -8.20 0.93
N VAL A 3 -3.66 -9.18 0.03
CA VAL A 3 -2.97 -9.09 -1.27
C VAL A 3 -3.53 -7.96 -2.15
N SER A 4 -4.83 -7.66 -2.03
CA SER A 4 -5.51 -6.61 -2.79
C SER A 4 -5.03 -5.21 -2.45
N ILE A 5 -4.60 -4.97 -1.21
CA ILE A 5 -4.26 -3.62 -0.74
C ILE A 5 -3.05 -3.09 -1.52
N CYS A 6 -2.05 -3.94 -1.74
CA CYS A 6 -0.88 -3.61 -2.55
C CYS A 6 -1.28 -3.26 -4.00
N ALA A 7 -2.16 -4.06 -4.58
CA ALA A 7 -2.66 -3.89 -5.93
C ALA A 7 -3.44 -2.55 -6.07
N ARG A 8 -4.37 -2.28 -5.15
CA ARG A 8 -5.15 -1.03 -5.12
C ARG A 8 -4.28 0.21 -4.93
N SER A 9 -3.27 0.14 -4.07
CA SER A 9 -2.33 1.25 -3.85
C SER A 9 -1.60 1.59 -5.16
N LEU A 10 -1.13 0.58 -5.89
CA LEU A 10 -0.48 0.77 -7.19
C LEU A 10 -1.43 1.39 -8.21
N THR A 11 -2.67 0.88 -8.31
CA THR A 11 -3.72 1.45 -9.18
C THR A 11 -3.96 2.93 -8.94
N HIS A 12 -4.02 3.40 -7.68
CA HIS A 12 -4.22 4.82 -7.38
C HIS A 12 -3.08 5.71 -7.90
N VAL A 13 -1.84 5.23 -7.84
CA VAL A 13 -0.69 5.95 -8.41
C VAL A 13 -0.76 5.95 -9.94
N LEU A 14 -1.05 4.79 -10.55
CA LEU A 14 -1.15 4.66 -12.01
C LEU A 14 -2.23 5.58 -12.60
N VAL A 15 -3.41 5.65 -11.98
CA VAL A 15 -4.50 6.53 -12.44
C VAL A 15 -4.07 8.00 -12.50
N ARG A 16 -3.31 8.47 -11.50
CA ARG A 16 -2.76 9.85 -11.50
C ARG A 16 -1.74 10.07 -12.61
N VAL A 17 -0.92 9.07 -12.92
CA VAL A 17 0.04 9.12 -14.04
C VAL A 17 -0.69 9.19 -15.39
N PHE A 18 -1.73 8.39 -15.59
CA PHE A 18 -2.57 8.44 -16.79
C PHE A 18 -3.27 9.79 -16.97
N TYR A 19 -3.76 10.39 -15.88
CA TYR A 19 -4.31 11.76 -15.92
C TYR A 19 -3.26 12.81 -16.28
N ALA A 20 -2.04 12.71 -15.75
CA ALA A 20 -0.95 13.61 -16.12
C ALA A 20 -0.51 13.46 -17.60
N LEU A 21 -0.68 12.26 -18.17
CA LEU A 21 -0.44 11.97 -19.59
C LEU A 21 -1.64 12.34 -20.50
N HIS A 22 -2.62 13.10 -20.00
CA HIS A 22 -3.85 13.47 -20.71
C HIS A 22 -4.71 12.29 -21.21
N ASN A 23 -4.48 11.06 -20.71
CA ASN A 23 -5.29 9.90 -21.05
C ASN A 23 -6.20 9.51 -19.88
N THR A 24 -7.44 9.99 -19.92
CA THR A 24 -8.46 9.75 -18.89
C THR A 24 -9.32 8.52 -19.15
N VAL A 25 -9.39 8.05 -20.40
CA VAL A 25 -10.32 7.00 -20.84
C VAL A 25 -9.79 5.62 -20.47
N THR A 26 -8.48 5.38 -20.64
CA THR A 26 -7.86 4.09 -20.32
C THR A 26 -8.04 3.69 -18.85
N PRO A 27 -7.72 4.51 -17.83
CA PRO A 27 -7.93 4.12 -16.43
C PRO A 27 -9.40 3.94 -16.07
N PHE A 28 -10.31 4.70 -16.66
CA PHE A 28 -11.74 4.60 -16.40
C PHE A 28 -12.32 3.27 -16.91
N VAL A 29 -12.02 2.89 -18.15
CA VAL A 29 -12.50 1.64 -18.75
C VAL A 29 -11.97 0.42 -17.99
N VAL A 30 -10.71 0.44 -17.55
CA VAL A 30 -10.14 -0.68 -16.78
C VAL A 30 -10.76 -0.80 -15.39
N ASN A 31 -11.00 0.32 -14.68
CA ASN A 31 -11.68 0.29 -13.39
C ASN A 31 -13.12 -0.23 -13.53
N LEU A 32 -13.84 0.22 -14.56
CA LEU A 32 -15.19 -0.22 -14.84
C LEU A 32 -15.23 -1.73 -15.17
N ALA A 33 -14.37 -2.17 -16.08
CA ALA A 33 -14.24 -3.59 -16.43
C ALA A 33 -13.90 -4.44 -15.21
N SER A 34 -12.95 -4.01 -14.38
CA SER A 34 -12.54 -4.73 -13.17
C SER A 34 -13.65 -4.80 -12.13
N THR A 35 -14.45 -3.74 -12.00
CA THR A 35 -15.62 -3.72 -11.11
C THR A 35 -16.70 -4.68 -11.62
N ILE A 36 -16.96 -4.71 -12.92
CA ILE A 36 -17.90 -5.66 -13.54
C ILE A 36 -17.41 -7.09 -13.35
N THR A 37 -16.13 -7.38 -13.61
CA THR A 37 -15.52 -8.68 -13.36
C THR A 37 -15.64 -9.05 -11.88
N ASN A 38 -15.38 -8.13 -10.96
CA ASN A 38 -15.51 -8.37 -9.52
C ASN A 38 -16.94 -8.75 -9.12
N ILE A 39 -17.94 -8.03 -9.63
CA ILE A 39 -19.36 -8.29 -9.36
C ILE A 39 -19.74 -9.67 -9.94
N GLY A 40 -19.34 -9.97 -11.18
CA GLY A 40 -19.60 -11.27 -11.82
C GLY A 40 -18.95 -12.43 -11.08
N LEU A 41 -17.68 -12.29 -10.69
CA LEU A 41 -16.94 -13.31 -9.95
C LEU A 41 -17.49 -13.50 -8.53
N SER A 42 -17.87 -12.41 -7.85
CA SER A 42 -18.51 -12.47 -6.55
C SER A 42 -19.87 -13.17 -6.62
N TYR A 43 -20.68 -12.88 -7.65
CA TYR A 43 -21.95 -13.54 -7.87
C TYR A 43 -21.78 -15.04 -8.14
N TYR A 44 -20.81 -15.40 -9.00
CA TYR A 44 -20.49 -16.80 -9.30
C TYR A 44 -20.05 -17.57 -8.04
N PHE A 45 -19.19 -16.98 -7.23
CA PHE A 45 -18.69 -17.63 -6.01
C PHE A 45 -19.76 -17.77 -4.92
N LEU A 46 -20.70 -16.82 -4.86
CA LEU A 46 -21.81 -16.84 -3.93
C LEU A 46 -22.82 -17.95 -4.26
N PHE A 47 -23.12 -18.15 -5.55
CA PHE A 47 -24.15 -19.09 -5.98
C PHE A 47 -23.64 -20.52 -6.21
N VAL A 48 -22.40 -20.70 -6.70
CA VAL A 48 -21.87 -22.03 -7.10
C VAL A 48 -21.18 -22.76 -5.95
N ILE A 49 -20.38 -22.08 -5.13
CA ILE A 49 -19.52 -22.74 -4.13
C ILE A 49 -20.13 -22.72 -2.72
N LYS A 50 -21.18 -21.92 -2.47
CA LYS A 50 -21.73 -21.67 -1.12
C LYS A 50 -20.65 -21.33 -0.08
N SER A 51 -19.54 -20.73 -0.51
CA SER A 51 -18.37 -20.40 0.34
C SER A 51 -18.63 -19.23 1.30
N GLY A 52 -19.84 -18.67 1.31
CA GLY A 52 -20.19 -17.50 2.11
C GLY A 52 -19.24 -16.32 1.86
N VAL A 53 -18.84 -15.66 2.94
CA VAL A 53 -18.00 -14.45 2.93
C VAL A 53 -16.57 -14.70 2.44
N LEU A 54 -16.03 -15.92 2.63
CA LEU A 54 -14.67 -16.27 2.18
C LEU A 54 -14.54 -16.22 0.66
N GLY A 55 -15.60 -16.64 -0.05
CA GLY A 55 -15.68 -16.57 -1.50
C GLY A 55 -15.60 -15.17 -2.07
N MET A 56 -16.34 -14.23 -1.47
CA MET A 56 -16.27 -12.82 -1.85
C MET A 56 -14.86 -12.25 -1.63
N ALA A 57 -14.20 -12.60 -0.51
CA ALA A 57 -12.86 -12.12 -0.23
C ALA A 57 -11.81 -12.58 -1.26
N VAL A 58 -11.97 -13.80 -1.79
CA VAL A 58 -11.14 -14.33 -2.88
C VAL A 58 -11.46 -13.63 -4.19
N ALA A 59 -12.73 -13.47 -4.53
CA ALA A 59 -13.17 -12.78 -5.75
C ALA A 59 -12.61 -11.33 -5.83
N ILE A 60 -12.72 -10.58 -4.72
CA ILE A 60 -12.18 -9.22 -4.60
C ILE A 60 -10.66 -9.21 -4.80
N SER A 61 -9.97 -10.23 -4.29
CA SER A 61 -8.51 -10.34 -4.43
C SER A 61 -8.10 -10.58 -5.87
N VAL A 62 -8.75 -11.52 -6.54
CA VAL A 62 -8.50 -11.83 -7.95
C VAL A 62 -8.82 -10.64 -8.84
N ALA A 63 -9.97 -9.99 -8.64
CA ALA A 63 -10.36 -8.82 -9.44
C ALA A 63 -9.37 -7.66 -9.30
N SER A 64 -8.91 -7.37 -8.07
CA SER A 64 -7.92 -6.31 -7.84
C SER A 64 -6.55 -6.60 -8.47
N LEU A 65 -6.15 -7.88 -8.54
CA LEU A 65 -4.91 -8.28 -9.20
C LEU A 65 -5.02 -8.12 -10.72
N ILE A 66 -6.14 -8.57 -11.30
CA ILE A 66 -6.41 -8.42 -12.74
C ILE A 66 -6.42 -6.93 -13.11
N GLU A 67 -7.13 -6.09 -12.35
CA GLU A 67 -7.18 -4.64 -12.54
C GLU A 67 -5.78 -4.03 -12.65
N THR A 68 -4.94 -4.35 -11.68
CA THR A 68 -3.58 -3.80 -11.55
C THR A 68 -2.68 -4.28 -12.68
N VAL A 69 -2.75 -5.56 -13.05
CA VAL A 69 -1.96 -6.15 -14.13
C VAL A 69 -2.36 -5.55 -15.48
N VAL A 70 -3.66 -5.41 -15.75
CA VAL A 70 -4.18 -4.83 -16.99
C VAL A 70 -3.76 -3.36 -17.13
N LEU A 71 -3.92 -2.55 -16.07
CA LEU A 71 -3.48 -1.16 -16.07
C LEU A 71 -1.97 -1.01 -16.26
N THR A 72 -1.17 -1.87 -15.61
CA THR A 72 0.29 -1.86 -15.76
C THR A 72 0.72 -2.21 -17.19
N SER A 73 0.08 -3.22 -17.79
CA SER A 73 0.36 -3.65 -19.17
C SER A 73 -0.03 -2.60 -20.21
N LEU A 74 -1.17 -1.91 -20.00
CA LEU A 74 -1.61 -0.82 -20.86
C LEU A 74 -0.69 0.41 -20.74
N LEU A 75 -0.24 0.76 -19.54
CA LEU A 75 0.71 1.85 -19.34
C LEU A 75 2.05 1.58 -20.03
N TYR A 76 2.49 0.32 -19.98
CA TYR A 76 3.70 -0.14 -20.66
C TYR A 76 3.60 0.06 -22.18
N ASN A 77 2.47 -0.34 -22.77
CA ASN A 77 2.23 -0.13 -24.20
C ASN A 77 2.14 1.35 -24.61
N LEU A 78 1.60 2.22 -23.74
CA LEU A 78 1.42 3.63 -24.08
C LEU A 78 2.66 4.50 -23.93
N THR A 79 3.54 4.18 -22.97
CA THR A 79 4.59 5.11 -22.54
C THR A 79 6.01 4.61 -22.85
N ASN A 80 6.15 3.40 -23.41
CA ASN A 80 7.44 2.72 -23.63
C ASN A 80 8.37 2.81 -22.40
N PHE A 81 7.75 2.81 -21.21
CA PHE A 81 8.41 3.04 -19.93
C PHE A 81 9.31 1.84 -19.64
N SER A 82 10.59 2.07 -19.33
CA SER A 82 11.55 1.00 -19.05
C SER A 82 11.06 0.14 -17.88
N ALA A 83 10.48 -1.03 -18.19
CA ALA A 83 9.98 -1.99 -17.19
C ALA A 83 11.07 -2.39 -16.19
N GLY A 84 12.34 -2.33 -16.60
CA GLY A 84 13.49 -2.57 -15.74
C GLY A 84 13.61 -1.60 -14.55
N ASN A 85 13.14 -0.35 -14.70
CA ASN A 85 13.20 0.64 -13.62
C ASN A 85 12.10 0.45 -12.57
N LEU A 86 10.97 -0.21 -12.89
CA LEU A 86 9.92 -0.54 -11.92
C LEU A 86 10.12 -1.93 -11.28
N LEU A 87 10.58 -2.91 -12.07
CA LEU A 87 10.78 -4.28 -11.60
C LEU A 87 11.98 -4.38 -10.65
N ARG A 88 13.01 -3.54 -10.82
CA ARG A 88 14.21 -3.55 -9.98
C ARG A 88 13.93 -3.10 -8.54
N PRO A 89 13.16 -2.03 -8.28
CA PRO A 89 12.70 -1.73 -6.92
C PRO A 89 11.69 -2.73 -6.37
N PHE A 90 10.72 -3.17 -7.19
CA PHE A 90 9.70 -4.13 -6.77
C PHE A 90 10.30 -5.45 -6.28
N SER A 91 11.28 -6.00 -7.00
CA SER A 91 11.98 -7.23 -6.60
C SER A 91 12.79 -7.06 -5.32
N LYS A 92 13.44 -5.91 -5.12
CA LYS A 92 14.15 -5.61 -3.87
C LYS A 92 13.19 -5.52 -2.67
N MET A 93 12.01 -4.89 -2.85
CA MET A 93 10.98 -4.83 -1.81
C MET A 93 10.42 -6.22 -1.46
N LEU A 94 10.16 -7.07 -2.46
CA LEU A 94 9.74 -8.44 -2.23
C LEU A 94 10.79 -9.22 -1.43
N GLY A 95 12.07 -9.06 -1.77
CA GLY A 95 13.19 -9.66 -1.02
C GLY A 95 13.18 -9.27 0.46
N ILE A 96 13.10 -7.98 0.77
CA ILE A 96 13.05 -7.50 2.17
C ILE A 96 11.81 -8.00 2.88
N THR A 97 10.65 -7.97 2.22
CA THR A 97 9.38 -8.40 2.83
C THR A 97 9.45 -9.88 3.22
N LEU A 98 10.07 -10.70 2.38
CA LEU A 98 10.25 -12.13 2.64
C LEU A 98 11.20 -12.36 3.82
N ILE A 99 12.33 -11.64 3.87
CA ILE A 99 13.29 -11.73 4.99
C ILE A 99 12.67 -11.20 6.29
N THR A 100 11.93 -10.10 6.23
CA THR A 100 11.22 -9.50 7.38
C THR A 100 10.15 -10.45 7.90
N SER A 101 9.38 -11.08 7.00
CA SER A 101 8.38 -12.09 7.37
C SER A 101 9.01 -13.27 8.11
N LEU A 102 10.13 -13.78 7.61
CA LEU A 102 10.89 -14.85 8.27
C LEU A 102 11.46 -14.39 9.62
N SER A 103 11.95 -13.17 9.70
CA SER A 103 12.47 -12.60 10.95
C SER A 103 11.37 -12.33 11.97
N LEU A 104 10.14 -12.04 11.55
CA LEU A 104 9.01 -11.80 12.45
C LEU A 104 8.49 -13.09 13.10
N TRP A 105 8.68 -14.22 12.42
CA TRP A 105 8.33 -15.54 12.93
C TRP A 105 9.03 -15.86 14.25
N VAL A 106 10.27 -15.38 14.44
CA VAL A 106 11.07 -15.64 15.65
C VAL A 106 10.51 -14.90 16.88
N PRO A 107 10.34 -13.56 16.89
CA PRO A 107 9.64 -12.83 17.94
C PRO A 107 8.24 -13.37 18.21
N LEU A 108 7.46 -13.70 17.18
CA LEU A 108 6.12 -14.29 17.36
C LEU A 108 6.19 -15.55 18.22
N ARG A 109 7.08 -16.49 17.89
CA ARG A 109 7.19 -17.76 18.60
C ARG A 109 7.81 -17.65 19.98
N VAL A 110 8.72 -16.71 20.18
CA VAL A 110 9.36 -16.46 21.49
C VAL A 110 8.40 -15.74 22.44
N LEU A 111 7.67 -14.74 21.96
CA LEU A 111 6.78 -13.92 22.79
C LEU A 111 5.49 -14.66 23.17
N ASP A 112 5.00 -15.53 22.30
CA ASP A 112 3.85 -16.42 22.55
C ASP A 112 4.16 -17.48 23.61
N ASN A 113 5.41 -17.98 23.66
CA ASN A 113 5.77 -19.10 24.54
C ASN A 113 6.36 -18.68 25.91
N LEU A 114 6.73 -17.42 26.10
CA LEU A 114 7.54 -16.99 27.26
C LEU A 114 6.84 -16.01 28.22
N ILE A 115 5.77 -15.29 27.82
CA ILE A 115 5.28 -14.13 28.60
C ILE A 115 3.73 -13.97 28.69
N PHE A 116 2.92 -14.49 27.77
CA PHE A 116 1.50 -14.12 27.69
C PHE A 116 0.54 -15.33 27.75
N ASP A 117 -0.12 -15.53 28.89
CA ASP A 117 -1.35 -16.34 28.96
C ASP A 117 -2.43 -15.66 28.08
N THR A 118 -2.81 -16.33 26.98
CA THR A 118 -3.78 -15.84 25.97
C THR A 118 -5.23 -15.77 26.48
N THR A 119 -5.45 -15.98 27.78
CA THR A 119 -6.77 -15.90 28.43
C THR A 119 -7.23 -14.45 28.70
N ARG A 120 -6.34 -13.44 28.64
CA ARG A 120 -6.67 -12.04 28.98
C ARG A 120 -6.51 -11.09 27.78
N THR A 121 -7.52 -10.26 27.52
CA THR A 121 -7.55 -9.27 26.42
C THR A 121 -6.36 -8.31 26.42
N ILE A 122 -5.85 -7.94 27.61
CA ILE A 122 -4.68 -7.05 27.75
C ILE A 122 -3.39 -7.71 27.25
N SER A 123 -3.24 -9.02 27.50
CA SER A 123 -2.14 -9.86 27.03
C SER A 123 -2.05 -9.84 25.50
N LEU A 124 -3.20 -9.98 24.85
CA LEU A 124 -3.34 -10.02 23.40
C LEU A 124 -3.01 -8.66 22.74
N ILE A 125 -3.43 -7.56 23.36
CA ILE A 125 -3.14 -6.20 22.89
C ILE A 125 -1.64 -5.89 23.03
N LEU A 126 -1.04 -6.21 24.18
CA LEU A 126 0.39 -6.01 24.42
C LEU A 126 1.25 -6.87 23.48
N LEU A 127 0.85 -8.12 23.24
CA LEU A 127 1.50 -9.01 22.28
C LEU A 127 1.46 -8.40 20.87
N THR A 128 0.28 -8.02 20.39
CA THR A 128 0.10 -7.46 19.04
C THR A 128 0.91 -6.18 18.85
N LEU A 129 0.92 -5.31 19.87
CA LEU A 129 1.67 -4.04 19.83
C LEU A 129 3.18 -4.28 19.85
N THR A 130 3.66 -5.19 20.70
CA THR A 130 5.08 -5.51 20.82
C THR A 130 5.59 -6.20 19.54
N VAL A 131 4.87 -7.19 19.03
CA VAL A 131 5.22 -7.86 17.76
C VAL A 131 5.16 -6.88 16.59
N GLY A 132 4.15 -6.00 16.54
CA GLY A 132 4.03 -4.97 15.52
C GLY A 132 5.21 -3.99 15.53
N LEU A 133 5.63 -3.53 16.71
CA LEU A 133 6.80 -2.65 16.87
C LEU A 133 8.11 -3.35 16.48
N ILE A 134 8.30 -4.60 16.91
CA ILE A 134 9.49 -5.38 16.54
C ILE A 134 9.54 -5.60 15.03
N GLY A 135 8.42 -5.98 14.41
CA GLY A 135 8.33 -6.16 12.96
C GLY A 135 8.63 -4.88 12.18
N LEU A 136 8.12 -3.74 12.66
CA LEU A 136 8.40 -2.43 12.06
C LEU A 136 9.89 -2.07 12.18
N LEU A 137 10.51 -2.29 13.34
CA LEU A 137 11.94 -2.03 13.56
C LEU A 137 12.81 -2.92 12.67
N VAL A 138 12.50 -4.21 12.60
CA VAL A 138 13.21 -5.17 11.73
C VAL A 138 13.09 -4.75 10.26
N TYR A 139 11.89 -4.39 9.80
CA TYR A 139 11.68 -3.94 8.43
C TYR A 139 12.51 -2.70 8.09
N ILE A 140 12.52 -1.70 8.98
CA ILE A 140 13.32 -0.48 8.82
C ILE A 140 14.82 -0.80 8.82
N PHE A 141 15.28 -1.66 9.74
CA PHE A 141 16.67 -2.06 9.86
C PHE A 141 17.16 -2.82 8.61
N LEU A 142 16.38 -3.78 8.11
CA LEU A 142 16.67 -4.50 6.87
C LEU A 142 16.66 -3.57 5.66
N SER A 143 15.71 -2.63 5.60
CA SER A 143 15.64 -1.64 4.52
C SER A 143 16.83 -0.70 4.50
N TYR A 144 17.34 -0.33 5.68
CA TYR A 144 18.58 0.40 5.82
C TYR A 144 19.79 -0.43 5.37
N LEU A 145 19.89 -1.70 5.80
CA LEU A 145 20.99 -2.60 5.47
C LEU A 145 21.08 -2.89 3.96
N PHE A 146 19.94 -3.05 3.28
CA PHE A 146 19.86 -3.26 1.83
C PHE A 146 19.98 -1.98 0.99
N ASN A 147 20.16 -0.82 1.65
CA ASN A 147 20.45 0.49 1.02
C ASN A 147 19.54 0.78 -0.18
N ILE A 148 18.23 0.57 -0.01
CA ILE A 148 17.28 0.82 -1.09
C ILE A 148 17.14 2.33 -1.26
N THR A 149 17.42 2.81 -2.47
CA THR A 149 17.28 4.23 -2.88
C THR A 149 15.93 4.84 -2.49
N GLU A 150 14.88 4.02 -2.42
CA GLU A 150 13.54 4.41 -1.98
C GLU A 150 13.41 4.77 -0.50
N LEU A 151 14.23 4.19 0.40
CA LEU A 151 14.25 4.61 1.80
C LEU A 151 14.66 6.08 1.92
N GLY A 152 15.54 6.55 1.03
CA GLY A 152 15.90 7.96 0.90
C GLY A 152 14.75 8.85 0.40
N VAL A 153 13.80 8.31 -0.39
CA VAL A 153 12.58 9.02 -0.81
C VAL A 153 11.59 9.08 0.35
N PHE A 154 11.36 7.96 1.03
CA PHE A 154 10.52 7.90 2.23
C PHE A 154 11.07 8.78 3.37
N ALA A 155 12.38 8.78 3.61
CA ALA A 155 13.02 9.64 4.62
C ALA A 155 12.88 11.13 4.27
N ARG A 156 12.98 11.49 2.98
CA ARG A 156 12.70 12.87 2.51
C ARG A 156 11.23 13.24 2.72
N LEU A 157 10.30 12.34 2.44
CA LEU A 157 8.87 12.55 2.67
C LEU A 157 8.55 12.68 4.16
N ALA A 158 9.12 11.83 5.02
CA ALA A 158 8.98 11.91 6.47
C ALA A 158 9.54 13.23 7.03
N ARG A 159 10.69 13.69 6.52
CA ARG A 159 11.26 14.99 6.87
C ARG A 159 10.36 16.16 6.41
N LYS A 160 9.66 16.01 5.28
CA LYS A 160 8.67 16.98 4.80
C LYS A 160 7.42 17.02 5.67
N ILE A 161 6.96 15.87 6.18
CA ILE A 161 5.84 15.77 7.14
C ILE A 161 6.19 16.46 8.47
N GLY A 162 7.45 16.34 8.93
CA GLY A 162 7.95 17.12 10.08
C GLY A 162 7.99 18.64 9.86
N GLY A 163 7.90 19.12 8.60
CA GLY A 163 7.90 20.54 8.24
C GLY A 163 6.52 21.22 8.27
N TRP A 164 5.45 20.50 8.61
CA TRP A 164 4.08 21.05 8.60
C TRP A 164 3.89 22.18 9.60
N HIS A 165 4.70 22.20 10.67
CA HIS A 165 4.74 23.31 11.61
C HIS A 165 5.22 24.63 10.98
N LYS A 166 6.17 24.57 10.01
CA LYS A 166 6.64 25.77 9.29
C LYS A 166 5.66 26.24 8.23
N ALA A 167 4.94 25.33 7.57
CA ALA A 167 3.97 25.68 6.53
C ALA A 167 2.75 26.43 7.10
N LEU A 168 2.32 26.11 8.33
CA LEU A 168 1.22 26.79 9.01
C LEU A 168 1.58 28.21 9.48
N SER A 169 2.86 28.48 9.77
CA SER A 169 3.34 29.80 10.17
C SER A 169 3.33 30.82 9.02
N GLN A 170 3.44 30.37 7.77
CA GLN A 170 3.57 31.25 6.61
C GLN A 170 2.22 31.73 6.04
N SER A 171 1.11 31.08 6.41
CA SER A 171 -0.25 31.45 5.96
C SER A 171 -0.93 32.52 6.81
N GLY A 172 -0.29 32.97 7.92
CA GLY A 172 -0.83 34.00 8.81
C GLY A 172 -0.53 35.45 8.39
N GLU A 173 0.46 35.68 7.51
CA GLU A 173 0.92 37.05 7.16
C GLU A 173 0.19 37.69 5.96
N THR A 174 -0.64 36.95 5.22
CA THR A 174 -1.29 37.47 4.00
C THR A 174 -2.69 38.06 4.21
N LEU A 175 -3.14 38.26 5.45
CA LEU A 175 -4.49 38.77 5.75
C LEU A 175 -4.54 40.23 6.26
N GLU A 176 -3.42 40.94 6.38
CA GLU A 176 -3.40 42.31 6.96
C GLU A 176 -3.20 43.45 5.93
N THR A 177 -3.18 43.21 4.61
CA THR A 177 -2.91 44.28 3.61
C THR A 177 -4.07 44.56 2.63
N SER A 178 -5.33 44.36 3.03
CA SER A 178 -6.44 44.75 2.17
C SER A 178 -7.60 45.43 2.90
N GLU A 179 -7.31 46.44 3.71
CA GLU A 179 -8.28 47.50 4.04
C GLU A 179 -7.57 48.86 4.10
N THR A 180 -7.49 49.55 2.97
CA THR A 180 -7.33 51.01 2.93
C THR A 180 -8.52 51.59 2.15
N PRO A 181 -9.42 52.34 2.79
CA PRO A 181 -10.57 52.95 2.13
C PRO A 181 -10.19 54.33 1.56
N VAL A 182 -10.43 54.54 0.27
CA VAL A 182 -10.69 55.85 -0.34
C VAL A 182 -11.68 55.70 -1.48
#